data_AF-M3GTQ1-F1
#
_entry.id   AF-M3GTQ1-F1
#
_cell.length_a   1.000
_cell.length_b   1.000
_cell.length_c   1.000
_cell.angle_alpha   90.00
_cell.angle_beta   90.00
_cell.angle_gamma   90.00
#
_symmetry.space_group_name_H-M   'P 1'
#
loop_
_entity.id
_entity.type
_entity.pdbx_description
1 polymer ?
#
loop_
_entity_poly.entity_id
_entity_poly.type
_entity_poly.pdbx_seq_one_letter_code
_entity_poly.pdbx_strand_id
1 'polypeptide(L)'
;MGMMSSFIGITTFDNRNVFQLLDQGRGLGGVIYGKKGGYEDILWASAAFARLYLEFLDIWCFDLKLPVYLRSYTLENFNDIKYFKNKYKSYLELDKDTPFAKWLQSKNGNVFCYSSSVIESIISGVPYICVQGVIEDRLEFHQPRKELTDVRGELYNYTYKPKSIEELVELAKKAYLGKLPLKTSLNNSAKLKKLLSDYYGCPKKEPSSWILAKRIDTLIRDKK
;
A
#
# COMPACT_ATOMS: atom_id res chain seq x y z
N MET A 1 1.19 -14.94 2.01
CA MET A 1 1.28 -13.50 2.30
C MET A 1 0.96 -12.74 1.03
N GLY A 2 0.12 -11.71 1.09
CA GLY A 2 -0.05 -10.75 0.00
C GLY A 2 0.93 -9.60 0.15
N MET A 3 1.44 -9.07 -0.95
CA MET A 3 2.33 -7.91 -0.95
C MET A 3 1.91 -6.97 -2.09
N MET A 4 1.90 -5.66 -1.84
CA MET A 4 1.54 -4.68 -2.87
C MET A 4 2.50 -3.49 -2.90
N SER A 5 3.10 -3.24 -4.05
CA SER A 5 4.05 -2.16 -4.31
C SER A 5 3.40 -0.79 -4.39
N SER A 6 4.22 0.26 -4.28
CA SER A 6 3.86 1.67 -4.51
C SER A 6 5.06 2.43 -5.09
N PHE A 7 5.68 1.86 -6.10
CA PHE A 7 6.81 2.39 -6.86
C PHE A 7 6.33 3.30 -8.01
N ILE A 8 5.23 4.02 -7.82
CA ILE A 8 4.57 4.84 -8.85
C ILE A 8 5.58 5.81 -9.49
N GLY A 9 6.46 6.43 -8.68
CA GLY A 9 7.53 7.30 -9.18
C GLY A 9 8.44 6.61 -10.21
N ILE A 10 8.73 5.32 -10.03
CA ILE A 10 9.63 4.53 -10.87
C ILE A 10 8.91 3.89 -12.05
N THR A 11 7.68 3.43 -11.83
CA THR A 11 6.94 2.55 -12.75
C THR A 11 5.84 3.27 -13.53
N THR A 12 5.45 4.48 -13.13
CA THR A 12 4.39 5.25 -13.81
C THR A 12 4.97 6.38 -14.66
N PHE A 13 6.19 6.79 -14.35
CA PHE A 13 7.02 7.68 -15.12
C PHE A 13 8.24 6.83 -15.51
N ASP A 14 8.37 6.22 -16.69
CA ASP A 14 8.35 6.85 -18.01
C ASP A 14 9.11 5.92 -18.99
N ASN A 15 8.78 5.88 -20.29
CA ASN A 15 9.59 5.17 -21.30
C ASN A 15 10.81 5.99 -21.79
N ARG A 16 10.98 7.22 -21.31
CA ARG A 16 12.11 8.11 -21.61
C ARG A 16 13.32 7.79 -20.70
N ASN A 17 14.52 8.08 -21.18
CA ASN A 17 15.74 7.81 -20.39
C ASN A 17 15.89 8.81 -19.22
N VAL A 18 16.73 8.47 -18.23
CA VAL A 18 16.95 9.29 -17.04
C VAL A 18 17.40 10.73 -17.37
N PHE A 19 18.12 10.95 -18.47
CA PHE A 19 18.54 12.28 -18.90
C PHE A 19 17.39 13.10 -19.49
N GLN A 20 16.48 12.49 -20.25
CA GLN A 20 15.27 13.17 -20.76
C GLN A 20 14.33 13.55 -19.62
N LEU A 21 14.22 12.68 -18.61
CA LEU A 21 13.42 12.93 -17.42
C LEU A 21 14.00 14.09 -16.59
N LEU A 22 15.32 14.13 -16.41
CA LEU A 22 16.02 15.24 -15.78
C LEU A 22 15.92 16.52 -16.61
N ASP A 23 16.13 16.45 -17.94
CA ASP A 23 16.14 17.59 -18.85
C ASP A 23 14.76 18.26 -18.96
N GLN A 24 13.69 17.47 -19.03
CA GLN A 24 12.31 17.99 -18.98
C GLN A 24 11.95 18.54 -17.60
N GLY A 25 12.62 18.09 -16.53
CA GLY A 25 12.52 18.66 -15.19
C GLY A 25 13.33 19.95 -15.00
N ARG A 26 14.28 20.29 -15.90
CA ARG A 26 15.11 21.49 -15.79
C ARG A 26 14.30 22.75 -16.06
N GLY A 27 14.52 23.79 -15.27
CA GLY A 27 13.82 25.08 -15.43
C GLY A 27 12.35 25.06 -15.04
N LEU A 28 11.75 23.88 -14.82
CA LEU A 28 10.45 23.74 -14.18
C LEU A 28 10.49 24.06 -12.68
N GLY A 29 11.68 24.32 -12.12
CA GLY A 29 11.90 24.80 -10.76
C GLY A 29 11.01 24.06 -9.77
N GLY A 30 11.08 22.72 -9.79
CA GLY A 30 10.13 21.82 -9.13
C GLY A 30 8.74 22.42 -9.07
N VAL A 31 7.94 22.37 -10.15
CA VAL A 31 6.57 22.92 -10.18
C VAL A 31 5.94 22.68 -8.82
N ILE A 32 5.82 23.79 -8.11
CA ILE A 32 5.51 23.84 -6.70
C ILE A 32 4.11 23.25 -6.56
N TYR A 33 4.00 21.99 -6.12
CA TYR A 33 2.78 21.52 -5.45
C TYR A 33 2.67 22.10 -4.01
N GLY A 34 3.51 23.09 -3.70
CA GLY A 34 3.50 23.90 -2.49
C GLY A 34 4.89 24.03 -1.89
N LYS A 35 4.99 24.74 -0.76
CA LYS A 35 6.18 24.85 0.12
C LYS A 35 6.75 23.49 0.64
N LYS A 36 6.38 22.35 0.03
CA LYS A 36 6.25 21.01 0.64
C LYS A 36 6.93 19.84 -0.11
N GLY A 37 7.97 20.07 -0.92
CA GLY A 37 8.77 18.99 -1.56
C GLY A 37 8.50 18.83 -3.06
N GLY A 38 9.46 18.24 -3.76
CA GLY A 38 9.54 18.18 -5.23
C GLY A 38 9.33 16.78 -5.82
N TYR A 39 9.32 16.70 -7.15
CA TYR A 39 9.17 15.43 -7.90
C TYR A 39 10.29 14.42 -7.59
N GLU A 40 11.51 14.90 -7.34
CA GLU A 40 12.65 14.07 -6.95
C GLU A 40 12.41 13.32 -5.64
N ASP A 41 11.70 13.91 -4.67
CA ASP A 41 11.40 13.27 -3.38
C ASP A 41 10.51 12.02 -3.57
N ILE A 42 9.58 12.06 -4.52
CA ILE A 42 8.69 10.94 -4.85
C ILE A 42 9.48 9.78 -5.49
N LEU A 43 10.45 10.11 -6.34
CA LEU A 43 11.34 9.12 -6.96
C LEU A 43 12.21 8.43 -5.90
N TRP A 44 12.84 9.21 -5.02
CA TRP A 44 13.70 8.68 -3.96
C TRP A 44 12.93 7.84 -2.95
N ALA A 45 11.73 8.27 -2.55
CA ALA A 45 10.84 7.46 -1.71
C ALA A 45 10.45 6.14 -2.39
N SER A 46 10.09 6.18 -3.67
CA SER A 46 9.78 4.97 -4.46
C SER A 46 10.98 4.02 -4.52
N ALA A 47 12.20 4.55 -4.69
CA ALA A 47 13.43 3.76 -4.72
C ALA A 47 13.78 3.16 -3.37
N ALA A 48 13.52 3.86 -2.26
CA ALA A 48 13.69 3.32 -0.91
C ALA A 48 12.73 2.13 -0.68
N PHE A 49 11.45 2.26 -1.06
CA PHE A 49 10.51 1.14 -0.97
C PHE A 49 10.93 -0.05 -1.84
N ALA A 50 11.39 0.20 -3.07
CA ALA A 50 11.84 -0.87 -3.97
C ALA A 50 13.03 -1.64 -3.40
N ARG A 51 14.03 -0.94 -2.84
CA ARG A 51 15.18 -1.55 -2.15
C ARG A 51 14.75 -2.43 -0.98
N LEU A 52 13.87 -1.90 -0.13
CA LEU A 52 13.34 -2.65 1.01
C LEU A 52 12.57 -3.91 0.57
N TYR A 53 11.77 -3.81 -0.50
CA TYR A 53 11.05 -4.95 -1.05
C TYR A 53 12.00 -6.00 -1.60
N LEU A 54 13.08 -5.60 -2.28
CA LEU A 54 14.11 -6.53 -2.75
C LEU A 54 14.82 -7.24 -1.59
N GLU A 55 15.24 -6.51 -0.56
CA GLU A 55 15.84 -7.09 0.65
C GLU A 55 14.90 -8.09 1.33
N PHE A 56 13.64 -7.71 1.53
CA PHE A 56 12.63 -8.59 2.10
C PHE A 56 12.43 -9.85 1.24
N LEU A 57 12.31 -9.69 -0.08
CA LEU A 57 12.08 -10.80 -1.00
C LEU A 57 13.29 -11.73 -1.12
N ASP A 58 14.52 -11.21 -1.02
CA ASP A 58 15.73 -12.04 -1.00
C ASP A 58 15.69 -12.97 0.21
N ILE A 59 15.41 -12.46 1.42
CA ILE A 59 15.26 -13.29 2.62
C ILE A 59 14.05 -14.23 2.50
N TRP A 60 12.90 -13.71 2.10
CA TRP A 60 11.64 -14.46 2.07
C TRP A 60 11.65 -15.61 1.06
N CYS A 61 12.11 -15.33 -0.16
CA CYS A 61 12.08 -16.29 -1.25
C CYS A 61 13.32 -17.19 -1.28
N PHE A 62 14.52 -16.69 -0.98
CA PHE A 62 15.74 -17.49 -1.12
C PHE A 62 16.19 -18.14 0.18
N ASP A 63 16.22 -17.40 1.29
CA ASP A 63 16.66 -17.97 2.57
C ASP A 63 15.56 -18.84 3.18
N LEU A 64 14.32 -18.33 3.20
CA LEU A 64 13.19 -19.01 3.82
C LEU A 64 12.38 -19.90 2.86
N LYS A 65 12.56 -19.73 1.54
CA LYS A 65 11.87 -20.51 0.50
C LYS A 65 10.34 -20.46 0.60
N LEU A 66 9.80 -19.31 1.00
CA LEU A 66 8.37 -19.10 1.18
C LEU A 66 7.72 -18.41 -0.03
N PRO A 67 6.47 -18.76 -0.38
CA PRO A 67 5.78 -18.13 -1.48
C PRO A 67 5.26 -16.73 -1.12
N VAL A 68 5.18 -15.85 -2.12
CA VAL A 68 4.63 -14.50 -2.02
C VAL A 68 3.74 -14.20 -3.23
N TYR A 69 2.60 -13.56 -2.96
CA TYR A 69 1.68 -13.10 -3.98
C TYR A 69 1.82 -11.60 -4.10
N LEU A 70 2.47 -11.14 -5.17
CA LEU A 70 2.75 -9.74 -5.41
C LEU A 70 1.70 -9.16 -6.37
N ARG A 71 1.11 -8.04 -5.98
CA ARG A 71 0.18 -7.26 -6.80
C ARG A 71 0.77 -5.88 -7.05
N SER A 72 0.73 -5.43 -8.29
CA SER A 72 1.11 -4.05 -8.61
C SER A 72 0.02 -3.07 -8.20
N TYR A 73 0.42 -1.86 -7.85
CA TYR A 73 -0.51 -0.75 -7.77
C TYR A 73 -1.04 -0.39 -9.16
N THR A 74 -2.27 0.12 -9.22
CA THR A 74 -3.03 0.28 -10.48
C THR A 74 -2.39 1.26 -11.45
N LEU A 75 -1.55 2.17 -10.96
CA LEU A 75 -0.83 3.12 -11.81
C LEU A 75 0.56 2.62 -12.23
N GLU A 76 1.07 1.54 -11.65
CA GLU A 76 2.40 1.04 -11.99
C GLU A 76 2.41 0.32 -13.34
N ASN A 77 3.47 0.52 -14.13
CA ASN A 77 3.74 -0.29 -15.31
C ASN A 77 4.05 -1.73 -14.90
N PHE A 78 3.11 -2.62 -15.19
CA PHE A 78 3.22 -4.05 -14.88
C PHE A 78 4.43 -4.73 -15.54
N ASN A 79 4.96 -4.19 -16.65
CA ASN A 79 6.14 -4.76 -17.29
C ASN A 79 7.40 -4.60 -16.43
N ASP A 80 7.54 -3.50 -15.69
CA ASP A 80 8.69 -3.28 -14.82
C ASP A 80 8.67 -4.25 -13.63
N ILE A 81 7.46 -4.61 -13.19
CA ILE A 81 7.25 -5.57 -12.09
C ILE A 81 7.51 -7.02 -12.55
N LYS A 82 7.48 -7.31 -13.86
CA LYS A 82 7.90 -8.64 -14.37
C LYS A 82 9.34 -8.98 -14.01
N TYR A 83 10.20 -7.98 -13.77
CA TYR A 83 11.55 -8.21 -13.24
C TYR A 83 11.52 -9.06 -11.96
N PHE A 84 10.63 -8.74 -11.02
CA PHE A 84 10.46 -9.50 -9.78
C PHE A 84 10.04 -10.94 -10.05
N LYS A 85 9.11 -11.15 -10.99
CA LYS A 85 8.70 -12.51 -11.40
C LYS A 85 9.85 -13.31 -12.00
N ASN A 86 10.74 -12.66 -12.77
CA ASN A 86 11.89 -13.35 -13.34
C ASN A 86 12.92 -13.71 -12.26
N LYS A 87 13.26 -12.77 -11.37
CA LYS A 87 14.24 -13.01 -10.28
C LYS A 87 13.74 -14.05 -9.27
N TYR A 88 12.48 -13.98 -8.86
CA TYR A 88 11.91 -14.80 -7.77
C TYR A 88 10.97 -15.92 -8.26
N LYS A 89 11.10 -16.36 -9.52
CA LYS A 89 10.12 -17.18 -10.25
C LYS A 89 9.52 -18.37 -9.49
N SER A 90 10.32 -19.08 -8.70
CA SER A 90 9.86 -20.28 -7.97
C SER A 90 8.97 -19.96 -6.76
N TYR A 91 8.97 -18.71 -6.30
CA TYR A 91 8.34 -18.29 -5.05
C TYR A 91 7.36 -17.14 -5.24
N LEU A 92 7.41 -16.43 -6.38
CA LEU A 92 6.62 -15.22 -6.61
C LEU A 92 5.56 -15.42 -7.68
N GLU A 93 4.31 -15.20 -7.30
CA GLU A 93 3.17 -15.12 -8.21
C GLU A 93 2.74 -13.65 -8.38
N LEU A 94 2.53 -13.22 -9.63
CA LEU A 94 2.01 -11.89 -9.94
C LEU A 94 0.50 -11.96 -10.21
N ASP A 95 -0.25 -11.09 -9.56
CA ASP A 95 -1.69 -10.92 -9.76
C ASP A 95 -2.02 -9.48 -10.14
N LYS A 96 -2.75 -9.30 -11.24
CA LYS A 96 -3.34 -8.01 -11.66
C LYS A 96 -4.85 -8.07 -11.87
N ASP A 97 -5.41 -9.27 -12.06
CA ASP A 97 -6.76 -9.48 -12.59
C ASP A 97 -7.77 -9.77 -11.48
N THR A 98 -7.35 -10.28 -10.32
CA THR A 98 -8.26 -10.53 -9.20
C THR A 98 -8.86 -9.20 -8.73
N PRO A 99 -10.18 -9.09 -8.49
CA PRO A 99 -10.76 -7.89 -7.89
C PRO A 99 -10.08 -7.55 -6.54
N PHE A 100 -9.73 -6.28 -6.33
CA PHE A 100 -8.86 -5.87 -5.21
C PHE A 100 -9.35 -6.35 -3.84
N ALA A 101 -10.65 -6.22 -3.55
CA ALA A 101 -11.24 -6.69 -2.29
C ALA A 101 -11.08 -8.21 -2.09
N LYS A 102 -11.28 -9.00 -3.15
CA LYS A 102 -11.07 -10.46 -3.10
C LYS A 102 -9.60 -10.80 -2.90
N TRP A 103 -8.71 -10.09 -3.59
CA TRP A 103 -7.27 -10.29 -3.45
C TRP A 103 -6.82 -10.04 -2.01
N LEU A 104 -7.25 -8.91 -1.42
CA LEU A 104 -6.93 -8.52 -0.05
C LEU A 104 -7.36 -9.57 0.98
N GLN A 105 -8.54 -10.16 0.78
CA GLN A 105 -9.15 -11.17 1.65
C GLN A 105 -8.57 -12.57 1.46
N SER A 106 -7.99 -12.85 0.30
CA SER A 106 -7.51 -14.20 -0.05
C SER A 106 -6.26 -14.64 0.72
N LYS A 107 -5.65 -13.74 1.51
CA LYS A 107 -4.37 -13.97 2.21
C LYS A 107 -4.54 -13.72 3.70
N ASN A 108 -3.79 -14.47 4.50
CA ASN A 108 -3.78 -14.37 5.98
C ASN A 108 -3.13 -13.08 6.53
N GLY A 109 -2.64 -12.20 5.65
CA GLY A 109 -2.01 -10.94 5.99
C GLY A 109 -1.44 -10.30 4.73
N ASN A 110 -1.24 -8.98 4.81
CA ASN A 110 -0.75 -8.20 3.69
C ASN A 110 0.35 -7.22 4.10
N VAL A 111 1.40 -7.14 3.28
CA VAL A 111 2.51 -6.19 3.40
C VAL A 111 2.31 -5.07 2.37
N PHE A 112 2.38 -3.82 2.84
CA PHE A 112 2.17 -2.63 2.03
C PHE A 112 3.20 -1.55 2.34
N CYS A 113 3.49 -0.71 1.34
CA CYS A 113 4.15 0.58 1.53
C CYS A 113 3.25 1.52 2.33
N TYR A 114 2.46 2.32 1.62
CA TYR A 114 1.55 3.30 2.21
C TYR A 114 0.25 3.33 1.40
N SER A 115 -0.70 2.48 1.78
CA SER A 115 -1.99 2.36 1.09
C SER A 115 -3.16 2.71 2.00
N SER A 116 -4.18 3.38 1.45
CA SER A 116 -5.49 3.53 2.11
C SER A 116 -6.19 2.18 2.33
N SER A 117 -5.70 1.12 1.70
CA SER A 117 -6.15 -0.28 1.86
C SER A 117 -6.09 -0.83 3.28
N VAL A 118 -5.51 -0.07 4.22
CA VAL A 118 -5.62 -0.32 5.66
C VAL A 118 -7.09 -0.43 6.10
N ILE A 119 -8.00 0.34 5.50
CA ILE A 119 -9.42 0.33 5.87
C ILE A 119 -10.06 -1.00 5.48
N GLU A 120 -9.90 -1.40 4.23
CA GLU A 120 -10.40 -2.66 3.72
C GLU A 120 -9.79 -3.84 4.46
N SER A 121 -8.53 -3.73 4.90
CA SER A 121 -7.84 -4.77 5.68
C SER A 121 -8.47 -4.90 7.06
N ILE A 122 -8.72 -3.77 7.74
CA ILE A 122 -9.41 -3.73 9.04
C ILE A 122 -10.83 -4.30 8.93
N ILE A 123 -11.60 -3.89 7.93
CA ILE A 123 -12.98 -4.35 7.71
C ILE A 123 -12.99 -5.86 7.38
N SER A 124 -12.03 -6.32 6.59
CA SER A 124 -11.91 -7.73 6.18
C SER A 124 -11.29 -8.63 7.24
N GLY A 125 -10.84 -8.07 8.37
CA GLY A 125 -10.18 -8.83 9.41
C GLY A 125 -8.81 -9.39 9.01
N VAL A 126 -8.14 -8.78 8.03
CA VAL A 126 -6.82 -9.20 7.55
C VAL A 126 -5.73 -8.29 8.12
N PRO A 127 -4.67 -8.82 8.76
CA PRO A 127 -3.56 -8.02 9.28
C PRO A 127 -2.86 -7.19 8.20
N TYR A 128 -2.60 -5.93 8.52
CA TYR A 128 -1.86 -4.99 7.67
C TYR A 128 -0.48 -4.71 8.29
N ILE A 129 0.57 -4.98 7.53
CA ILE A 129 1.96 -4.67 7.86
C ILE A 129 2.43 -3.52 6.97
N CYS A 130 2.71 -2.36 7.59
CA CYS A 130 3.17 -1.15 6.94
C CYS A 130 4.69 -1.07 7.00
N VAL A 131 5.38 -1.16 5.85
CA VAL A 131 6.85 -1.14 5.83
C VAL A 131 7.45 0.24 6.13
N GLN A 132 6.63 1.28 6.30
CA GLN A 132 7.06 2.64 6.59
C GLN A 132 8.00 2.73 7.80
N GLY A 133 7.74 1.95 8.85
CA GLY A 133 8.57 2.01 10.06
C GLY A 133 10.03 1.66 9.81
N VAL A 134 10.34 0.87 8.77
CA VAL A 134 11.70 0.51 8.36
C VAL A 134 12.30 1.57 7.42
N ILE A 135 11.46 2.25 6.64
CA ILE A 135 11.88 3.27 5.68
C ILE A 135 12.24 4.58 6.37
N GLU A 136 11.55 4.96 7.46
CA GLU A 136 11.79 6.21 8.21
C GLU A 136 13.27 6.42 8.57
N ASP A 137 13.97 5.34 8.93
CA ASP A 137 15.38 5.36 9.31
C ASP A 137 16.34 5.23 8.11
N ARG A 138 15.85 4.81 6.93
CA ARG A 138 16.63 4.51 5.73
C ARG A 138 16.54 5.56 4.63
N LEU A 139 15.76 6.61 4.86
CA LEU A 139 15.69 7.77 3.99
C LEU A 139 16.87 8.70 4.29
N GLU A 140 18.08 8.25 3.95
CA GLU A 140 19.27 9.09 3.99
C GLU A 140 19.07 10.29 3.05
N PHE A 141 19.14 11.50 3.60
CA PHE A 141 19.09 12.83 2.93
C PHE A 141 17.80 13.22 2.17
N HIS A 142 16.88 12.28 1.91
CA HIS A 142 15.62 12.51 1.20
C HIS A 142 14.40 12.05 1.98
N GLN A 143 14.42 12.19 3.32
CA GLN A 143 13.19 11.99 4.10
C GLN A 143 12.07 12.76 3.41
N PRO A 144 10.98 12.09 2.97
CA PRO A 144 9.74 12.79 2.75
C PRO A 144 9.55 13.56 4.04
N ARG A 145 9.48 14.89 3.96
CA ARG A 145 9.40 15.73 5.16
C ARG A 145 8.31 15.19 6.08
N LYS A 146 8.32 15.55 7.36
CA LYS A 146 7.29 15.10 8.31
C LYS A 146 5.88 15.17 7.72
N GLU A 147 5.57 16.14 6.87
CA GLU A 147 4.30 16.29 6.16
C GLU A 147 3.98 15.25 5.07
N LEU A 148 4.95 14.46 4.61
CA LEU A 148 4.83 13.32 3.69
C LEU A 148 4.87 11.95 4.41
N THR A 149 5.41 11.90 5.64
CA THR A 149 5.38 10.72 6.52
C THR A 149 4.20 10.75 7.52
N ASP A 150 3.71 11.94 7.89
CA ASP A 150 2.62 12.26 8.83
C ASP A 150 1.30 12.61 8.11
N VAL A 151 1.18 12.32 6.81
CA VAL A 151 0.05 12.85 5.99
C VAL A 151 -1.30 12.19 6.26
N ARG A 152 -1.35 10.99 6.85
CA ARG A 152 -2.59 10.18 6.82
C ARG A 152 -3.08 9.72 8.20
N GLY A 153 -2.70 10.48 9.23
CA GLY A 153 -3.43 10.58 10.49
C GLY A 153 -3.49 9.30 11.34
N GLU A 154 -4.44 9.29 12.27
CA GLU A 154 -4.52 8.28 13.34
C GLU A 154 -4.74 6.84 12.85
N LEU A 155 -5.16 6.65 11.60
CA LEU A 155 -5.53 5.35 11.04
C LEU A 155 -4.35 4.36 10.99
N TYR A 156 -3.14 4.83 10.69
CA TYR A 156 -1.96 3.97 10.60
C TYR A 156 -1.44 3.51 11.97
N ASN A 157 -1.90 4.10 13.07
CA ASN A 157 -1.60 3.61 14.41
C ASN A 157 -2.19 2.22 14.66
N TYR A 158 -3.20 1.84 13.88
CA TYR A 158 -3.85 0.53 13.92
C TYR A 158 -3.18 -0.52 13.02
N THR A 159 -1.99 -0.24 12.47
CA THR A 159 -1.21 -1.17 11.62
C THR A 159 0.09 -1.62 12.30
N TYR A 160 0.61 -2.79 11.93
CA TYR A 160 1.95 -3.19 12.33
C TYR A 160 2.98 -2.33 11.57
N LYS A 161 3.95 -1.77 12.29
CA LYS A 161 4.97 -0.86 11.75
C LYS A 161 6.35 -1.36 12.19
N PRO A 162 6.91 -2.38 11.52
CA PRO A 162 8.24 -2.89 11.85
C PRO A 162 9.28 -1.78 11.77
N LYS A 163 10.30 -1.85 12.62
CA LYS A 163 11.45 -0.93 12.67
C LYS A 163 12.71 -1.51 12.04
N SER A 164 12.72 -2.79 11.69
CA SER A 164 13.82 -3.42 10.95
C SER A 164 13.32 -4.43 9.93
N ILE A 165 14.22 -4.89 9.05
CA ILE A 165 13.94 -5.96 8.10
C ILE A 165 13.61 -7.27 8.83
N GLU A 166 14.31 -7.57 9.91
CA GLU A 166 14.11 -8.77 10.71
C GLU A 166 12.71 -8.77 11.34
N GLU A 167 12.28 -7.64 11.90
CA GLU A 167 10.94 -7.49 12.45
C GLU A 167 9.86 -7.62 11.35
N LEU A 168 10.11 -7.03 10.17
CA LEU A 168 9.21 -7.17 9.02
C LEU A 168 9.07 -8.65 8.61
N VAL A 169 10.17 -9.39 8.52
CA VAL A 169 10.18 -10.81 8.16
C VAL A 169 9.44 -11.65 9.21
N GLU A 170 9.66 -11.39 10.50
CA GLU A 170 8.99 -12.12 11.58
C GLU A 170 7.47 -11.87 11.62
N LEU A 171 7.04 -10.61 11.44
CA LEU A 171 5.62 -10.29 11.28
C LEU A 171 5.03 -10.96 10.06
N ALA A 172 5.76 -10.95 8.94
CA ALA A 172 5.33 -11.60 7.71
C ALA A 172 5.17 -13.12 7.87
N LYS A 173 6.10 -13.80 8.56
CA LYS A 173 6.00 -15.23 8.88
C LYS A 173 4.75 -15.51 9.72
N LYS A 174 4.52 -14.74 10.77
CA LYS A 174 3.33 -14.89 11.63
C LYS A 174 2.05 -14.75 10.82
N ALA A 175 1.95 -13.74 9.95
CA ALA A 175 0.77 -13.55 9.12
C ALA A 175 0.63 -14.65 8.07
N TYR A 176 1.71 -15.10 7.43
CA TYR A 176 1.67 -16.23 6.48
C TYR A 176 1.06 -17.48 7.11
N LEU A 177 1.46 -17.80 8.34
CA LEU A 177 0.96 -18.93 9.12
C LEU A 177 -0.45 -18.72 9.70
N GLY A 178 -1.10 -17.57 9.46
CA GLY A 178 -2.41 -17.24 10.05
C GLY A 178 -2.36 -16.96 11.56
N LYS A 179 -1.17 -16.65 12.10
CA LYS A 179 -0.92 -16.45 13.53
C LYS A 179 -0.74 -14.99 13.93
N LEU A 180 -0.74 -14.05 12.97
CA LEU A 180 -0.70 -12.63 13.28
C LEU A 180 -2.13 -12.14 13.52
N PRO A 181 -2.50 -11.72 14.73
CA PRO A 181 -3.82 -11.14 14.96
C PRO A 181 -3.92 -9.77 14.29
N LEU A 182 -5.12 -9.20 14.25
CA LEU A 182 -5.25 -7.78 13.97
C LEU A 182 -4.61 -6.98 15.11
N LYS A 183 -3.86 -5.92 14.77
CA LYS A 183 -3.36 -4.99 15.79
C LYS A 183 -4.49 -4.27 16.52
N THR A 184 -5.61 -4.05 15.84
CA THR A 184 -6.85 -3.61 16.45
C THR A 184 -8.04 -4.14 15.65
N SER A 185 -9.16 -4.40 16.33
CA SER A 185 -10.44 -4.73 15.69
C SER A 185 -11.44 -3.60 15.90
N LEU A 186 -12.43 -3.51 15.02
CA LEU A 186 -13.52 -2.55 15.19
C LEU A 186 -14.23 -2.75 16.53
N ASN A 187 -14.44 -4.00 16.95
CA ASN A 187 -15.15 -4.30 18.20
C ASN A 187 -14.45 -3.75 19.45
N ASN A 188 -13.12 -3.61 19.42
CA ASN A 188 -12.32 -3.31 20.59
C ASN A 188 -11.83 -1.86 20.63
N SER A 189 -12.21 -1.01 19.67
CA SER A 189 -11.77 0.39 19.61
C SER A 189 -12.89 1.34 19.21
N ALA A 190 -13.50 2.01 20.20
CA ALA A 190 -14.51 3.04 19.96
C ALA A 190 -13.97 4.19 19.10
N LYS A 191 -12.69 4.55 19.29
CA LYS A 191 -11.99 5.57 18.52
C LYS A 191 -11.87 5.18 17.04
N LEU A 192 -11.50 3.94 16.76
CA LEU A 192 -11.46 3.43 15.38
C LEU A 192 -12.86 3.37 14.76
N LYS A 193 -13.88 2.90 15.50
CA LYS A 193 -15.27 2.90 15.00
C LYS A 193 -15.71 4.31 14.61
N LYS A 194 -15.45 5.31 15.46
CA LYS A 194 -15.77 6.70 15.17
C LYS A 194 -15.00 7.21 13.95
N LEU A 195 -13.70 6.95 13.87
CA LEU A 195 -12.87 7.32 12.73
C LEU A 195 -13.41 6.73 11.42
N LEU A 196 -13.73 5.43 11.38
CA LEU A 196 -14.29 4.82 10.17
C LEU A 196 -15.71 5.30 9.85
N SER A 197 -16.49 5.66 10.87
CA SER A 197 -17.83 6.22 10.70
C SER A 197 -17.77 7.63 10.09
N ASP A 198 -16.92 8.49 10.63
CA ASP A 198 -16.82 9.90 10.23
C ASP A 198 -16.32 10.04 8.78
N TYR A 199 -15.35 9.23 8.38
CA TYR A 199 -14.73 9.33 7.05
C TYR A 199 -15.37 8.42 5.98
N TYR A 200 -15.91 7.27 6.38
CA TYR A 200 -16.35 6.22 5.44
C TYR A 200 -17.77 5.71 5.69
N GLY A 201 -18.44 6.22 6.74
CA GLY A 201 -19.75 5.76 7.16
C GLY A 201 -19.76 4.32 7.68
N CYS A 202 -18.62 3.75 8.08
CA CYS A 202 -18.52 2.36 8.54
C CYS A 202 -18.60 2.26 10.08
N PRO A 203 -19.36 1.30 10.65
CA PRO A 203 -20.11 0.25 9.97
C PRO A 203 -21.46 0.74 9.42
N LYS A 204 -21.83 0.27 8.22
CA LYS A 204 -23.18 0.48 7.65
C LYS A 204 -24.06 -0.74 7.89
N LYS A 205 -25.35 -0.50 8.11
CA LYS A 205 -26.39 -1.55 8.15
C LYS A 205 -26.75 -2.07 6.76
N GLU A 206 -26.85 -1.18 5.77
CA GLU A 206 -27.17 -1.51 4.38
C GLU A 206 -25.96 -1.21 3.46
N PRO A 207 -25.74 -2.00 2.39
CA PRO A 207 -24.71 -1.70 1.40
C PRO A 207 -24.92 -0.33 0.75
N SER A 208 -23.84 0.43 0.52
CA SER A 208 -23.93 1.74 -0.15
C SER A 208 -24.58 1.66 -1.54
N SER A 209 -24.37 0.56 -2.27
CA SER A 209 -24.99 0.31 -3.58
C SER A 209 -26.52 0.22 -3.48
N TRP A 210 -27.03 -0.40 -2.42
CA TRP A 210 -28.47 -0.53 -2.17
C TRP A 210 -29.12 0.81 -1.82
N ILE A 211 -28.47 1.60 -0.97
CA ILE A 211 -28.91 2.96 -0.62
C ILE A 211 -28.96 3.83 -1.87
N LEU A 212 -27.94 3.75 -2.73
CA LEU A 212 -27.87 4.49 -3.99
C LEU A 212 -28.99 4.04 -4.96
N ALA A 213 -29.17 2.73 -5.12
CA ALA A 213 -30.21 2.18 -6.01
C ALA A 213 -31.62 2.63 -5.60
N LYS A 214 -31.95 2.55 -4.30
CA LYS A 214 -33.22 3.06 -3.77
C LYS A 214 -33.40 4.55 -4.08
N ARG A 215 -32.37 5.37 -3.87
CA ARG A 215 -32.43 6.81 -4.11
C ARG A 215 -32.60 7.15 -5.59
N ILE A 216 -31.94 6.41 -6.48
CA ILE A 216 -32.11 6.56 -7.93
C ILE A 216 -33.55 6.19 -8.33
N ASP A 217 -34.08 5.08 -7.83
CA ASP A 217 -35.45 4.64 -8.13
C ASP A 217 -36.49 5.67 -7.66
N THR A 218 -36.36 6.22 -6.45
CA THR A 218 -37.23 7.31 -5.96
C THR A 218 -37.16 8.53 -6.86
N LEU A 219 -35.96 8.99 -7.24
CA LEU A 219 -35.80 10.16 -8.12
C LEU A 219 -36.39 9.95 -9.53
N ILE A 220 -36.40 8.71 -10.03
CA ILE A 220 -37.03 8.38 -11.31
C ILE A 220 -38.55 8.41 -11.19
N ARG A 221 -39.10 7.90 -10.08
CA ARG A 221 -40.56 7.90 -9.83
C ARG A 221 -41.10 9.31 -9.61
N ASP A 222 -40.40 10.14 -8.84
CA ASP A 222 -40.83 11.50 -8.49
C ASP A 222 -40.71 12.50 -9.67
N LYS A 223 -40.05 12.11 -10.76
CA LYS A 223 -39.97 12.88 -12.02
C LYS A 223 -41.09 12.57 -13.02
N LYS A 224 -41.95 11.58 -12.73
CA LYS A 224 -43.15 11.28 -13.52
C LYS A 224 -44.36 11.94 -12.90
#